data_AF-A0A5J4K7U7-F1
#
_entry.id   AF-A0A5J4K7U7-F1
#
_cell.length_a   1.000
_cell.length_b   1.000
_cell.length_c   1.000
_cell.angle_alpha   90.00
_cell.angle_beta   90.00
_cell.angle_gamma   90.00
#
_symmetry.space_group_name_H-M   'P 1'
#
loop_
_entity.id
_entity.type
_entity.pdbx_description
1 polymer ?
#
loop_
_entity_poly.entity_id
_entity_poly.type
_entity_poly.pdbx_seq_one_letter_code
_entity_poly.pdbx_strand_id
1 'polypeptide(L)'
;MSSEKRRGLWPGVAAVVGDAALWCLPCADERYGGEVVEALVRGEECEGLVDDEGNPLGVVLVGSEDLHGQYCDCCWEPLCDEECVCYRKGDADGDVS
;
A
#
# COMPACT_ATOMS: atom_id res chain seq x y z
N MET A 1 -15.09 -4.06 -14.98
CA MET A 1 -14.91 -2.65 -14.57
C MET A 1 -13.43 -2.50 -14.25
N SER A 2 -12.70 -1.75 -15.07
CA SER A 2 -11.25 -1.83 -15.21
C SER A 2 -10.48 -1.31 -13.99
N SER A 3 -9.47 -2.08 -13.57
CA SER A 3 -8.53 -1.86 -12.45
C SER A 3 -7.62 -0.62 -12.60
N GLU A 4 -7.90 0.24 -13.57
CA GLU A 4 -7.12 1.42 -13.94
C GLU A 4 -7.52 2.67 -13.15
N LYS A 5 -8.71 2.69 -12.53
CA LYS A 5 -9.31 3.94 -12.04
C LYS A 5 -8.79 4.43 -10.67
N ARG A 6 -7.87 3.73 -10.01
CA ARG A 6 -7.30 4.13 -8.71
C ARG A 6 -5.77 4.15 -8.64
N ARG A 7 -5.06 3.83 -9.74
CA ARG A 7 -3.59 3.93 -9.82
C ARG A 7 -3.06 5.35 -10.05
N GLY A 8 -3.93 6.35 -10.12
CA GLY A 8 -3.58 7.67 -10.68
C GLY A 8 -3.53 8.86 -9.71
N LEU A 9 -3.84 8.71 -8.42
CA LEU A 9 -3.93 9.89 -7.54
C LEU A 9 -2.64 10.26 -6.82
N TRP A 10 -1.68 9.33 -6.64
CA TRP A 10 -0.44 9.65 -5.93
C TRP A 10 0.74 8.81 -6.46
N PRO A 11 1.75 9.41 -7.13
CA PRO A 11 2.85 8.68 -7.73
C PRO A 11 3.76 8.13 -6.63
N GLY A 12 3.54 6.87 -6.24
CA GLY A 12 4.49 6.12 -5.42
C GLY A 12 3.90 5.40 -4.21
N VAL A 13 2.65 5.60 -3.82
CA VAL A 13 2.02 4.82 -2.74
C VAL A 13 1.22 3.66 -3.32
N ALA A 14 1.47 2.45 -2.80
CA ALA A 14 0.79 1.23 -3.22
C ALA A 14 -0.22 0.72 -2.18
N ALA A 15 0.05 0.90 -0.89
CA ALA A 15 -0.82 0.45 0.19
C ALA A 15 -0.73 1.34 1.44
N VAL A 16 -1.73 1.22 2.31
CA VAL A 16 -1.72 1.74 3.68
C VAL A 16 -1.56 0.55 4.64
N VAL A 17 -0.73 0.72 5.66
CA VAL A 17 -0.55 -0.25 6.75
C VAL A 17 -1.17 0.31 8.03
N GLY A 18 -1.97 -0.52 8.71
CA GLY A 18 -2.69 -0.19 9.95
C GLY A 18 -3.50 -1.40 10.42
N ASP A 19 -3.81 -1.48 11.72
CA ASP A 19 -4.52 -2.62 12.34
C ASP A 19 -3.83 -3.98 12.09
N ALA A 20 -2.50 -3.99 12.01
CA ALA A 20 -1.69 -5.14 11.59
C ALA A 20 -2.05 -5.73 10.20
N ALA A 21 -2.72 -4.95 9.35
CA ALA A 21 -3.18 -5.34 8.02
C ALA A 21 -2.66 -4.39 6.92
N LEU A 22 -2.79 -4.83 5.67
CA LEU A 22 -2.46 -4.05 4.48
C LEU A 22 -3.72 -3.76 3.65
N TRP A 23 -3.89 -2.50 3.30
CA TRP A 23 -5.07 -2.02 2.58
C TRP A 23 -4.65 -1.35 1.28
N CYS A 24 -5.27 -1.73 0.16
CA CYS A 24 -5.15 -0.92 -1.05
C CYS A 24 -5.84 0.44 -0.82
N LEU A 25 -5.36 1.50 -1.48
CA LEU A 25 -5.93 2.86 -1.37
C LEU A 25 -7.47 2.90 -1.41
N PRO A 26 -8.15 2.21 -2.36
CA PRO A 26 -9.57 1.88 -2.30
C PRO A 26 -10.20 1.61 -0.93
N CYS A 27 -9.63 0.63 -0.22
CA CYS A 27 -10.20 0.05 0.99
C CYS A 27 -9.74 0.85 2.20
N ALA A 28 -8.53 1.43 2.14
CA ALA A 28 -8.06 2.38 3.12
C ALA A 28 -8.95 3.63 3.17
N ASP A 29 -9.36 4.15 2.00
CA ASP A 29 -10.25 5.33 1.89
C ASP A 29 -11.62 5.07 2.53
N GLU A 30 -12.18 3.88 2.30
CA GLU A 30 -13.44 3.45 2.91
C GLU A 30 -13.32 3.19 4.42
N ARG A 31 -12.16 2.68 4.86
CA ARG A 31 -11.91 2.33 6.26
C ARG A 31 -11.58 3.53 7.14
N TYR A 32 -10.62 4.34 6.73
CA TYR A 32 -10.07 5.44 7.52
C TYR A 32 -10.61 6.82 7.10
N GLY A 33 -11.29 6.89 5.96
CA GLY A 33 -11.80 8.14 5.39
C GLY A 33 -10.80 8.79 4.43
N GLY A 34 -11.32 9.35 3.34
CA GLY A 34 -10.49 9.91 2.27
C GLY A 34 -9.62 11.09 2.69
N GLU A 35 -10.05 11.91 3.66
CA GLU A 35 -9.23 13.02 4.20
C GLU A 35 -7.99 12.49 4.94
N VAL A 36 -8.13 11.42 5.71
CA VAL A 36 -7.04 10.76 6.45
C VAL A 36 -6.06 10.14 5.47
N VAL A 37 -6.55 9.39 4.47
CA VAL A 37 -5.71 8.76 3.46
C VAL A 37 -5.00 9.79 2.59
N GLU A 38 -5.67 10.90 2.23
CA GLU A 38 -5.05 11.98 1.47
C GLU A 38 -3.92 12.66 2.27
N ALA A 39 -4.15 13.00 3.54
CA ALA A 39 -3.13 13.59 4.41
C ALA A 39 -1.94 12.65 4.61
N LEU A 40 -2.22 11.36 4.85
CA LEU A 40 -1.20 10.32 5.01
C LEU A 40 -0.32 10.19 3.76
N VAL A 41 -0.93 10.17 2.58
CA VAL A 41 -0.20 10.04 1.31
C VAL A 41 0.59 11.30 0.95
N ARG A 42 0.12 12.49 1.39
CA ARG A 42 0.89 13.74 1.27
C ARG A 42 2.06 13.83 2.26
N GLY A 43 2.13 12.93 3.23
CA GLY A 43 3.12 13.00 4.31
C GLY A 43 2.86 14.19 5.24
N GLU A 44 1.61 14.61 5.38
CA GLU A 44 1.24 15.67 6.31
C GLU A 44 1.30 15.13 7.75
N GLU A 45 1.89 15.91 8.64
CA GLU A 45 1.87 15.64 10.08
C GLU A 45 0.52 16.06 10.67
N CYS A 46 -0.47 15.17 10.54
CA CYS A 46 -1.81 15.38 11.09
C CYS A 46 -2.03 14.57 12.37
N GLU A 47 -2.58 15.23 13.41
CA GLU A 47 -3.18 14.54 14.54
C GLU A 47 -4.38 13.72 14.02
N GLY A 48 -4.34 12.39 14.19
CA GLY A 48 -5.41 11.49 13.75
C GLY A 48 -5.06 10.53 12.61
N LEU A 49 -3.81 10.49 12.14
CA LEU A 49 -3.32 9.42 11.25
C LEU A 49 -3.05 8.13 12.04
N VAL A 50 -4.07 7.62 12.71
CA VAL A 50 -4.00 6.40 13.53
C VAL A 50 -5.08 5.40 13.12
N ASP A 51 -4.82 4.13 13.38
CA ASP A 51 -5.78 3.05 13.22
C ASP A 51 -6.80 2.99 14.39
N ASP A 52 -7.68 1.99 14.39
CA ASP A 52 -8.73 1.87 15.41
C ASP A 52 -8.16 1.62 16.82
N GLU A 53 -6.91 1.16 16.91
CA GLU A 53 -6.16 0.91 18.14
C GLU A 53 -5.33 2.12 18.59
N GLY A 54 -5.30 3.19 17.80
CA GLY A 54 -4.51 4.39 18.08
C GLY A 54 -3.04 4.28 17.65
N ASN A 55 -2.67 3.26 16.87
CA ASN A 55 -1.33 3.14 16.31
C ASN A 55 -1.21 3.99 15.04
N PRO A 56 -0.06 4.61 14.78
CA PRO A 56 0.13 5.41 13.57
C PRO A 56 -0.06 4.59 12.30
N LEU A 57 -0.84 5.13 11.37
CA LEU A 57 -0.96 4.61 10.00
C LEU A 57 0.36 4.84 9.25
N GLY A 58 0.70 3.90 8.38
CA GLY A 58 1.85 4.00 7.49
C GLY A 58 1.46 3.84 6.02
N VAL A 59 2.37 4.20 5.13
CA VAL A 59 2.25 3.92 3.69
C VAL A 59 3.35 3.00 3.24
N VAL A 60 3.02 2.11 2.32
CA VAL A 60 3.99 1.27 1.62
C VAL A 60 4.09 1.75 0.18
N LEU A 61 5.33 1.93 -0.27
CA LEU A 61 5.60 2.51 -1.58
C LEU A 61 5.53 1.45 -2.69
N VAL A 62 5.19 1.90 -3.89
CA VAL A 62 5.28 1.11 -5.12
C VAL A 62 6.73 0.64 -5.28
N GLY A 63 6.90 -0.67 -5.47
CA GLY A 63 8.22 -1.26 -5.63
C GLY A 63 8.84 -1.79 -4.34
N SER A 64 8.18 -1.63 -3.18
CA SER A 64 8.66 -2.22 -1.93
C SER A 64 8.55 -3.75 -1.97
N GLU A 65 9.59 -4.43 -1.50
CA GLU A 65 9.60 -5.89 -1.34
C GLU A 65 8.57 -6.35 -0.30
N ASP A 66 8.19 -5.48 0.65
CA ASP A 66 7.16 -5.75 1.66
C ASP A 66 5.78 -6.07 1.06
N LEU A 67 5.54 -5.72 -0.21
CA LEU A 67 4.28 -6.00 -0.91
C LEU A 67 4.30 -7.30 -1.70
N HIS A 68 5.45 -7.98 -1.81
CA HIS A 68 5.56 -9.23 -2.56
C HIS A 68 4.70 -10.33 -1.92
N GLY A 69 3.80 -10.92 -2.72
CA GLY A 69 2.89 -11.95 -2.23
C GLY A 69 1.85 -11.45 -1.23
N GLN A 70 1.73 -10.13 -1.05
CA GLN A 70 0.73 -9.52 -0.20
C GLN A 70 -0.52 -9.13 -0.96
N TYR A 71 -1.65 -9.20 -0.24
CA TYR A 71 -2.97 -8.91 -0.75
C TYR A 71 -3.65 -7.90 0.17
N CYS A 72 -4.58 -7.13 -0.38
CA CYS A 72 -5.43 -6.30 0.44
C CYS A 72 -6.32 -7.17 1.34
N ASP A 73 -6.34 -6.90 2.64
CA ASP A 73 -7.09 -7.71 3.61
C ASP A 73 -8.63 -7.59 3.47
N CYS A 74 -9.10 -6.55 2.77
CA CYS A 74 -10.52 -6.36 2.45
C CYS A 74 -10.93 -7.09 1.17
N CYS A 75 -10.28 -6.75 0.05
CA CYS A 75 -10.75 -7.16 -1.29
C CYS A 75 -9.94 -8.30 -1.91
N TRP A 76 -8.86 -8.73 -1.27
CA TRP A 76 -7.96 -9.79 -1.74
C TRP A 76 -7.29 -9.52 -3.09
N GLU A 77 -7.31 -8.28 -3.57
CA GLU A 77 -6.53 -7.87 -4.75
C GLU A 77 -5.03 -7.81 -4.39
N PRO A 78 -4.14 -8.25 -5.29
CA PRO A 78 -2.69 -8.21 -5.07
C PRO A 78 -2.16 -6.77 -4.96
N LEU A 79 -1.25 -6.53 -4.01
CA LEU A 79 -0.66 -5.20 -3.76
C LEU A 79 0.68 -4.97 -4.50
N CYS A 80 1.53 -5.99 -4.65
CA CYS A 80 2.54 -6.10 -5.72
C CYS A 80 2.12 -7.31 -6.57
N ASP A 81 1.96 -7.12 -7.87
CA ASP A 81 1.71 -8.20 -8.83
C ASP A 81 3.03 -8.72 -9.43
N GLU A 82 3.03 -9.94 -9.98
CA GLU A 82 4.19 -10.58 -10.62
C GLU A 82 4.77 -9.79 -11.81
N GLU A 83 3.96 -8.95 -12.46
CA GLU A 83 4.41 -8.04 -13.52
C GLU A 83 5.10 -6.79 -12.97
N CYS A 84 5.03 -6.55 -11.66
CA CYS A 84 5.67 -5.40 -11.05
C CYS A 84 7.19 -5.55 -11.10
N VAL A 85 7.88 -4.43 -11.38
CA VAL A 85 9.35 -4.37 -11.48
C VAL A 85 10.05 -4.79 -10.16
N CYS A 86 9.32 -4.78 -9.05
CA CYS A 86 9.71 -5.28 -7.72
C CYS A 86 10.13 -6.76 -7.79
N TYR A 87 9.34 -7.59 -8.49
CA TYR A 87 9.52 -9.04 -8.58
C TYR A 87 10.76 -9.43 -9.39
N ARG A 88 11.02 -8.72 -10.51
CA ARG A 88 12.17 -9.01 -11.40
C ARG A 88 13.53 -8.72 -10.78
N LYS A 89 13.59 -7.99 -9.66
CA LYS A 89 14.82 -7.81 -8.90
C LYS A 89 15.10 -8.97 -7.94
N GLY A 90 14.08 -9.74 -7.55
CA GLY A 90 14.22 -10.90 -6.67
C GLY A 90 14.87 -12.12 -7.33
N ASP A 91 14.88 -12.21 -8.66
CA ASP A 91 15.59 -13.26 -9.42
C ASP A 91 17.09 -12.98 -9.64
N ALA A 92 17.61 -11.84 -9.14
CA ALA A 92 19.01 -11.44 -9.31
C ALA A 92 19.86 -11.59 -8.04
N ASP A 93 19.42 -12.39 -7.06
CA ASP A 93 20.27 -12.87 -5.95
C ASP A 93 20.36 -14.41 -5.97
N GLY A 94 20.67 -14.92 -7.16
CA GLY A 94 21.20 -16.26 -7.35
C GLY A 94 22.63 -16.13 -7.84
N ASP A 95 23.58 -16.60 -7.02
CA ASP A 95 25.02 -16.73 -7.28
C ASP A 95 25.91 -15.57 -6.79
N VAL A 96 26.40 -15.72 -5.56
CA VAL A 96 27.82 -15.47 -5.30
C VAL A 96 28.42 -16.74 -4.69
N SER A 97 29.05 -17.51 -5.59
CA SER A 97 30.22 -18.40 -5.43
C SER A 97 30.56 -19.00 -4.05
#